data_AF-A0A1Y5YBB2-F1
#
_entry.id   AF-A0A1Y5YBB2-F1
#
_cell.length_a   1.000
_cell.length_b   1.000
_cell.length_c   1.000
_cell.angle_alpha   90.00
_cell.angle_beta   90.00
_cell.angle_gamma   90.00
#
_symmetry.space_group_name_H-M   'P 1'
#
loop_
_entity.id
_entity.type
_entity.pdbx_description
1 polymer ?
#
loop_
_entity_poly.entity_id
_entity_poly.type
_entity_poly.pdbx_seq_one_letter_code
_entity_poly.pdbx_strand_id
1 'polypeptide(L)' 'MAGLLNRIKAFLRGPKGQQMTNKAREMAKDPRNRERARRAAEKLRRKR' A
#
# COMPACT_ATOMS: atom_id res chain seq x y z
N MET A 1 7.58 -1.37 22.16
CA MET A 1 7.09 -1.34 20.77
C MET A 1 8.03 -2.02 19.73
N ALA A 2 9.12 -2.69 20.12
CA ALA A 2 10.05 -3.28 19.15
C ALA A 2 9.55 -4.62 18.53
N GLY A 3 8.86 -5.46 19.30
CA GLY A 3 8.47 -6.80 18.87
C GLY A 3 7.43 -6.85 17.74
N LEU A 4 6.43 -5.97 17.79
CA LEU A 4 5.36 -5.94 16.77
C LEU A 4 5.90 -5.46 15.41
N LEU A 5 6.74 -4.42 15.41
CA LEU A 5 7.41 -3.94 14.20
C LEU A 5 8.37 -4.98 13.62
N ASN A 6 9.06 -5.76 14.46
CA ASN A 6 9.92 -6.84 13.99
C ASN A 6 9.12 -7.99 13.36
N ARG A 7 7.94 -8.30 13.91
CA ARG A 7 7.03 -9.31 13.36
C ARG A 7 6.42 -8.86 12.03
N ILE A 8 6.07 -7.57 11.91
CA ILE A 8 5.63 -6.95 10.66
C ILE A 8 6.76 -6.94 9.63
N LYS A 9 8.00 -6.60 10.02
CA LYS A 9 9.17 -6.69 9.12
C LYS A 9 9.47 -8.12 8.68
N ALA A 10 9.37 -9.09 9.58
CA ALA A 10 9.55 -10.50 9.26
C ALA A 10 8.45 -11.00 8.31
N PHE A 11 7.20 -10.55 8.52
CA PHE A 11 6.07 -10.84 7.65
C PHE A 11 6.22 -10.18 6.26
N LEU A 12 6.68 -8.93 6.21
CA LEU A 12 6.99 -8.19 4.98
C LEU A 12 8.15 -8.80 4.21
N ARG A 13 9.18 -9.30 4.90
CA ARG A 13 10.32 -10.02 4.28
C ARG A 13 9.94 -11.43 3.81
N GLY A 14 8.89 -12.03 4.37
CA GLY A 14 8.38 -13.32 3.94
C GLY A 14 7.74 -13.27 2.54
N PRO A 15 7.55 -14.44 1.90
CA PRO A 15 7.01 -14.52 0.53
C PRO A 15 5.61 -13.89 0.41
N LYS A 16 4.78 -13.98 1.47
CA LYS A 16 3.47 -13.31 1.53
C LYS A 16 3.58 -11.78 1.55
N GLY A 17 4.57 -11.24 2.26
CA GLY A 17 4.82 -9.80 2.33
C GLY A 17 5.35 -9.24 1.01
N GLN A 18 6.25 -9.97 0.35
CA GLN A 18 6.72 -9.62 -0.98
C GLN A 18 5.59 -9.69 -2.02
N GLN A 19 4.70 -10.68 -1.97
CA GLN A 19 3.54 -10.74 -2.86
C GLN A 19 2.60 -9.55 -2.65
N MET A 20 2.29 -9.19 -1.40
CA MET A 20 1.48 -8.00 -1.12
C MET A 20 2.17 -6.72 -1.57
N THR A 21 3.48 -6.61 -1.36
CA THR A 21 4.26 -5.42 -1.77
C THR A 21 4.36 -5.33 -3.29
N ASN A 22 4.56 -6.45 -3.99
CA ASN A 22 4.57 -6.50 -5.45
C ASN A 22 3.20 -6.19 -6.03
N LYS A 23 2.13 -6.77 -5.49
CA LYS A 23 0.76 -6.47 -5.91
C LYS A 23 0.43 -4.99 -5.68
N ALA A 24 0.85 -4.43 -4.55
CA ALA A 24 0.73 -3.00 -4.29
C ALA A 24 1.58 -2.16 -5.26
N ARG A 25 2.81 -2.60 -5.58
CA ARG A 25 3.68 -1.94 -6.56
C ARG A 25 3.12 -2.00 -7.97
N GLU A 26 2.54 -3.12 -8.39
CA GLU A 26 1.86 -3.26 -9.68
C GLU A 26 0.64 -2.37 -9.75
N MET A 27 -0.21 -2.40 -8.72
CA MET A 27 -1.35 -1.49 -8.60
C MET A 27 -0.95 -0.01 -8.57
N ALA A 28 0.23 0.31 -8.05
CA ALA A 28 0.78 1.67 -8.01
C ALA A 28 1.50 2.06 -9.32
N LYS A 29 2.08 1.09 -10.04
CA LYS A 29 2.67 1.28 -11.37
C LYS A 29 1.61 1.57 -12.42
N ASP A 30 0.39 1.10 -12.21
CA ASP A 30 -0.71 1.36 -13.12
C ASP A 30 -1.19 2.83 -13.03
N PRO A 31 -0.91 3.68 -14.04
CA PRO A 31 -1.22 5.11 -13.99
C PRO A 31 -2.73 5.37 -13.86
N ARG A 32 -3.55 4.46 -14.39
CA ARG A 32 -5.01 4.55 -14.35
C ARG A 32 -5.55 4.39 -12.94
N ASN A 33 -4.90 3.55 -12.14
CA ASN A 33 -5.26 3.34 -10.74
C ASN A 33 -4.77 4.51 -9.87
N ARG A 34 -3.63 5.11 -10.23
CA ARG A 34 -3.09 6.30 -9.59
C ARG A 34 -4.02 7.52 -9.73
N GLU A 35 -4.59 7.75 -10.91
CA GLU A 35 -5.61 8.79 -11.11
C GLU A 35 -6.87 8.54 -10.27
N ARG A 36 -7.38 7.30 -10.25
CA ARG A 36 -8.54 6.94 -9.44
C ARG A 36 -8.29 7.16 -7.94
N ALA A 37 -7.13 6.73 -7.45
CA ALA A 37 -6.72 6.97 -6.07
C ALA A 37 -6.58 8.46 -5.76
N ARG A 38 -6.00 9.25 -6.67
CA ARG A 38 -5.86 10.70 -6.53
C ARG A 38 -7.23 11.39 -6.46
N ARG A 39 -8.15 11.05 -7.36
CA ARG A 39 -9.53 11.58 -7.36
C ARG A 39 -10.29 11.19 -6.09
N ALA A 40 -10.15 9.94 -5.63
CA ALA A 40 -10.76 9.48 -4.39
C ALA A 40 -10.20 10.24 -3.16
N ALA A 41 -8.89 10.43 -3.11
CA ALA A 41 -8.22 11.19 -2.06
C ALA A 41 -8.62 12.67 -2.08
N GLU A 42 -8.72 13.30 -3.24
CA GLU A 42 -9.21 14.68 -3.38
C GLU A 42 -10.66 14.82 -2.94
N LYS A 43 -11.52 13.85 -3.28
CA LYS A 43 -12.92 13.84 -2.86
C LYS A 43 -13.05 13.69 -1.34
N LEU A 44 -12.22 12.86 -0.73
CA LEU A 44 -12.16 12.71 0.73
C LEU A 44 -11.63 13.98 1.40
N ARG A 45 -10.62 14.63 0.81
CA ARG A 45 -10.04 15.88 1.33
C ARG A 45 -11.00 17.07 1.24
N ARG A 46 -11.86 17.13 0.23
CA ARG A 46 -12.92 18.14 0.10
C ARG A 46 -14.10 17.93 1.04
N LYS A 47 -14.28 16.71 1.56
CA LYS A 47 -15.39 16.36 2.45
C LYS A 47 -15.05 16.57 3.94
N ARG A 48 -13.81 16.99 4.23
CA ARG A 48 -13.28 17.17 5.58
C ARG A 48 -13.09 18.65 5.88
#